data_AF-A0A9Q1FHT1-F1
#
_entry.id   AF-A0A9Q1FHT1-F1
#
_cell.length_a   1.000
_cell.length_b   1.000
_cell.length_c   1.000
_cell.angle_alpha   90.00
_cell.angle_beta   90.00
_cell.angle_gamma   90.00
#
_symmetry.space_group_name_H-M   'P 1'
#
loop_
_entity.id
_entity.type
_entity.pdbx_description
1 polymer ?
#
loop_
_entity_poly.entity_id
_entity_poly.type
_entity_poly.pdbx_seq_one_letter_code
_entity_poly.pdbx_strand_id
1 'polypeptide(L)'
;MQEKRTDILKASALLKNSIRVLVEYREQFDEAKSTTLALATKWGSQTQFDQTRARKVKRHYDELCEDSRLYDAENNFRVNVFYACLDIIIQQLSKRFTSLNATAHMFEAIHPNTLQQAQDEELHQAARRLTEHYSRDIAPSFPGWSGWGPFVRSAPGPGVTMFRHWQEGMGCPHPDAPPKA
;
A
#
# COMPACT_ATOMS: atom_id res chain seq x y z
N MET A 1 -14.02 2.06 -1.58
CA MET A 1 -14.17 2.55 -0.19
C MET A 1 -13.51 1.54 0.73
N GLN A 2 -12.47 1.93 1.46
CA GLN A 2 -11.66 1.04 2.30
C GLN A 2 -12.47 0.55 3.51
N GLU A 3 -12.38 -0.74 3.84
CA GLU A 3 -13.05 -1.30 5.03
C GLU A 3 -12.41 -0.75 6.31
N LYS A 4 -13.22 -0.27 7.25
CA LYS A 4 -12.78 0.37 8.51
C LYS A 4 -11.86 -0.50 9.39
N ARG A 5 -11.81 -1.81 9.14
CA ARG A 5 -11.05 -2.80 9.91
C ARG A 5 -9.79 -3.32 9.21
N THR A 6 -9.31 -2.64 8.18
CA THR A 6 -8.08 -3.06 7.49
C THR A 6 -6.87 -2.63 8.32
N ASP A 7 -6.14 -3.59 8.89
CA ASP A 7 -4.87 -3.34 9.54
C ASP A 7 -3.74 -3.06 8.54
N ILE A 8 -2.65 -2.47 9.02
CA ILE A 8 -1.54 -2.00 8.19
C ILE A 8 -0.80 -3.13 7.47
N LEU A 9 -0.75 -4.32 8.06
CA LEU A 9 -0.08 -5.50 7.50
C LEU A 9 -0.93 -6.12 6.40
N LYS A 10 -2.23 -6.27 6.64
CA LYS A 10 -3.20 -6.69 5.62
C LYS A 10 -3.22 -5.72 4.45
N ALA A 11 -3.22 -4.41 4.71
CA ALA A 11 -3.11 -3.41 3.65
C ALA A 11 -1.82 -3.57 2.83
N SER A 12 -0.67 -3.73 3.50
CA SER A 12 0.63 -3.96 2.86
C SER A 12 0.63 -5.24 2.02
N ALA A 13 0.07 -6.34 2.54
CA ALA A 13 -0.03 -7.61 1.82
C ALA A 13 -0.93 -7.52 0.58
N LEU A 14 -2.09 -6.86 0.69
CA LEU A 14 -2.99 -6.65 -0.44
C LEU A 14 -2.32 -5.83 -1.55
N LEU A 15 -1.61 -4.76 -1.18
CA LEU A 15 -0.88 -3.92 -2.14
C LEU A 15 0.24 -4.68 -2.85
N LYS A 16 1.01 -5.50 -2.11
CA LYS A 16 2.02 -6.39 -2.73
C LYS A 16 1.37 -7.36 -3.72
N ASN A 17 0.24 -7.94 -3.36
CA ASN A 17 -0.50 -8.83 -4.25
C ASN A 17 -1.00 -8.08 -5.50
N SER A 18 -1.56 -6.88 -5.34
CA SER A 18 -1.99 -6.06 -6.48
C SER A 18 -0.83 -5.72 -7.42
N ILE A 19 0.36 -5.37 -6.90
CA ILE A 19 1.55 -5.13 -7.72
C ILE A 19 1.93 -6.40 -8.48
N ARG A 20 1.95 -7.57 -7.82
CA ARG A 20 2.23 -8.85 -8.47
C ARG A 20 1.25 -9.16 -9.60
N VAL A 21 -0.05 -9.02 -9.34
CA VAL A 21 -1.09 -9.24 -10.36
C VAL A 21 -0.90 -8.32 -11.56
N LEU A 22 -0.53 -7.05 -11.35
CA LEU A 22 -0.28 -6.12 -12.44
C LEU A 22 0.97 -6.48 -13.25
N VAL A 23 2.04 -6.95 -12.59
CA VAL A 23 3.26 -7.44 -13.26
C VAL A 23 2.95 -8.67 -14.10
N GLU A 24 2.16 -9.61 -13.58
CA GLU A 24 1.71 -10.79 -14.33
C GLU A 24 0.83 -10.38 -15.53
N TYR A 25 -0.14 -9.49 -15.32
CA TYR A 25 -1.03 -8.99 -16.36
C TYR A 25 -0.29 -8.26 -17.49
N ARG A 26 0.83 -7.61 -17.17
CA ARG A 26 1.70 -6.95 -18.16
C ARG A 26 2.21 -7.91 -19.22
N GLU A 27 2.49 -9.16 -18.87
CA GLU A 27 2.98 -10.17 -19.81
C GLU A 27 1.84 -10.84 -20.60
N GLN A 28 0.58 -10.53 -20.27
CA GLN A 28 -0.62 -11.14 -20.83
C GLN A 28 -1.31 -10.26 -21.90
N PHE A 29 -0.54 -9.47 -22.65
CA PHE A 29 -1.10 -8.59 -23.68
C PHE A 29 -1.99 -9.33 -24.68
N ASP A 30 -1.57 -10.49 -25.17
CA ASP A 30 -2.30 -11.23 -26.21
C ASP A 30 -3.65 -11.77 -25.68
N GLU A 31 -3.70 -12.18 -24.41
CA GLU A 31 -4.93 -12.59 -23.74
C GLU A 31 -5.86 -11.39 -23.48
N ALA A 32 -5.31 -10.27 -23.01
CA ALA A 32 -6.04 -9.02 -22.83
C ALA A 32 -6.64 -8.51 -24.15
N LYS A 33 -5.89 -8.61 -25.23
CA LYS A 33 -6.36 -8.29 -26.58
C LYS A 33 -7.47 -9.25 -27.01
N SER A 34 -7.27 -10.56 -26.91
CA SER A 34 -8.25 -11.57 -27.32
C SER A 34 -9.59 -11.40 -26.59
N THR A 35 -9.57 -11.22 -25.27
CA THR A 35 -10.76 -10.99 -24.45
C THR A 35 -11.47 -9.69 -24.82
N THR A 36 -10.72 -8.61 -25.05
CA THR A 36 -11.28 -7.32 -25.48
C THR A 36 -11.92 -7.42 -26.87
N LEU A 37 -11.29 -8.12 -27.82
CA LEU A 37 -11.84 -8.33 -29.16
C LEU A 37 -13.12 -9.16 -29.15
N ALA A 38 -13.17 -10.21 -28.32
CA ALA A 38 -14.37 -11.00 -28.13
C ALA A 38 -15.53 -10.14 -27.58
N LEU A 39 -15.24 -9.26 -26.61
CA LEU A 39 -16.23 -8.35 -26.04
C LEU A 39 -16.69 -7.28 -27.04
N ALA A 40 -15.75 -6.67 -27.78
CA ALA A 40 -16.04 -5.69 -28.82
C ALA A 40 -16.92 -6.28 -29.91
N THR A 41 -16.63 -7.51 -30.34
CA THR A 41 -17.45 -8.26 -31.32
C THR A 41 -18.87 -8.47 -30.79
N LYS A 42 -19.01 -8.89 -29.53
CA LYS A 42 -20.31 -9.07 -28.87
C LYS A 42 -21.12 -7.77 -28.83
N TRP A 43 -20.46 -6.61 -28.77
CA TRP A 43 -21.10 -5.29 -28.76
C TRP A 43 -21.18 -4.62 -30.13
N GLY A 44 -20.82 -5.32 -31.22
CA GLY A 44 -20.86 -4.76 -32.57
C GLY A 44 -19.88 -3.60 -32.81
N SER A 45 -18.80 -3.53 -32.03
CA SER A 45 -17.75 -2.51 -32.16
C SER A 45 -16.67 -2.92 -33.17
N GLN A 46 -15.93 -1.94 -33.69
CA GLN A 46 -14.78 -2.20 -34.57
C GLN A 46 -13.66 -2.94 -33.81
N THR A 47 -13.13 -4.00 -34.42
CA THR A 47 -12.15 -4.92 -33.81
C THR A 47 -10.76 -4.83 -34.44
N GLN A 48 -10.58 -3.96 -35.43
CA GLN A 48 -9.33 -3.83 -36.16
C GLN A 48 -8.76 -2.42 -35.99
N PHE A 49 -7.45 -2.36 -35.84
CA PHE A 49 -6.72 -1.10 -35.89
C PHE A 49 -6.82 -0.48 -37.29
N ASP A 50 -6.93 0.85 -37.34
CA ASP A 50 -6.95 1.57 -38.60
C ASP A 50 -5.62 1.42 -39.33
N GLN A 51 -5.70 0.90 -40.55
CA GLN A 51 -4.54 0.76 -41.42
C GLN A 51 -4.25 2.11 -42.10
N THR A 52 -3.45 2.94 -41.42
CA THR A 52 -2.98 4.21 -41.99
C THR A 52 -1.61 4.00 -42.65
N ARG A 53 -1.41 4.57 -43.85
CA ARG A 53 -0.11 4.51 -44.54
C ARG A 53 0.98 5.13 -43.67
N ALA A 54 1.98 4.34 -43.34
CA ALA A 54 3.17 4.82 -42.65
C ALA A 54 3.86 5.95 -43.43
N ARG A 55 4.08 7.10 -42.78
CA ARG A 55 4.83 8.22 -43.36
C ARG A 55 6.30 7.84 -43.45
N LYS A 56 6.82 7.71 -44.67
CA LYS A 56 8.25 7.52 -44.90
C LYS A 56 8.99 8.84 -44.63
N VAL A 57 9.93 8.82 -43.71
CA VAL A 57 10.83 9.97 -43.46
C VAL A 57 12.07 9.83 -44.32
N LYS A 58 12.46 10.94 -44.95
CA LYS A 58 13.67 11.02 -45.78
C LYS A 58 14.88 10.91 -44.85
N ARG A 59 15.77 9.97 -45.13
CA ARG A 59 17.04 9.79 -44.40
C ARG A 59 18.15 10.51 -45.16
N HIS A 60 19.07 11.12 -44.44
CA HIS A 60 20.30 11.64 -45.02
C HIS A 60 21.35 10.52 -45.12
N TYR A 61 22.26 10.65 -46.09
CA TYR A 61 23.39 9.73 -46.24
C TYR A 61 24.31 9.88 -45.00
N ASP A 62 24.80 8.77 -44.46
CA ASP A 62 25.57 8.64 -43.19
C ASP A 62 24.82 8.87 -41.86
N GLU A 63 23.48 8.98 -41.86
CA GLU A 63 22.72 8.96 -40.60
C GLU A 63 22.70 7.54 -39.99
N LEU A 64 23.46 7.35 -38.89
CA LEU A 64 23.30 6.24 -37.95
C LEU A 64 21.93 6.38 -37.26
N CYS A 65 20.90 5.78 -37.85
CA CYS A 65 19.52 5.88 -37.36
C CYS A 65 19.17 4.64 -36.52
N GLU A 66 19.23 4.77 -35.19
CA GLU A 66 18.78 3.74 -34.22
C GLU A 66 17.27 3.77 -33.94
N ASP A 67 16.56 4.84 -34.31
CA ASP A 67 15.15 5.00 -33.97
C ASP A 67 14.22 4.36 -35.02
N SER A 68 13.96 3.06 -34.84
CA SER A 68 12.97 2.31 -35.63
C SER A 68 11.56 2.61 -35.10
N ARG A 69 10.86 3.54 -35.76
CA ARG A 69 9.45 3.79 -35.46
C ARG A 69 8.62 2.52 -35.61
N LEU A 70 7.78 2.22 -34.62
CA LEU A 70 6.79 1.16 -34.69
C LEU A 70 5.78 1.51 -35.79
N TYR A 71 5.89 0.86 -36.93
CA TYR A 71 5.01 1.10 -38.09
C TYR A 71 3.66 0.40 -37.97
N ASP A 72 3.58 -0.62 -37.14
CA ASP A 72 2.38 -1.38 -36.87
C ASP A 72 1.59 -0.74 -35.72
N ALA A 73 0.31 -0.46 -35.97
CA ALA A 73 -0.58 0.22 -35.03
C ALA A 73 -0.77 -0.60 -33.74
N GLU A 74 -0.81 -1.92 -33.85
CA GLU A 74 -0.94 -2.81 -32.71
C GLU A 74 0.31 -2.79 -31.83
N ASN A 75 1.50 -2.97 -32.42
CA ASN A 75 2.75 -2.88 -31.66
C ASN A 75 2.93 -1.51 -31.03
N ASN A 76 2.53 -0.44 -31.74
CA ASN A 76 2.54 0.91 -31.19
C ASN A 76 1.61 1.04 -29.97
N PHE A 77 0.40 0.50 -30.03
CA PHE A 77 -0.51 0.46 -28.89
C PHE A 77 0.06 -0.40 -27.73
N ARG A 78 0.58 -1.58 -28.04
CA ARG A 78 1.17 -2.51 -27.07
C ARG A 78 2.28 -1.83 -26.26
N VAL A 79 3.22 -1.18 -26.93
CA VAL A 79 4.38 -0.56 -26.28
C VAL A 79 4.01 0.77 -25.63
N ASN A 80 3.40 1.69 -26.39
CA ASN A 80 3.25 3.08 -25.96
C ASN A 80 2.01 3.32 -25.11
N VAL A 81 1.05 2.40 -25.08
CA VAL A 81 -0.15 2.51 -24.26
C VAL A 81 -0.19 1.41 -23.23
N PHE A 82 -0.26 0.14 -23.64
CA PHE A 82 -0.49 -0.96 -22.71
C PHE A 82 0.66 -1.12 -21.70
N TYR A 83 1.90 -1.29 -22.18
CA TYR A 83 3.06 -1.39 -21.30
C TYR A 83 3.32 -0.09 -20.55
N ALA A 84 3.28 1.05 -21.22
CA ALA A 84 3.48 2.35 -20.58
C ALA A 84 2.52 2.59 -19.40
N CYS A 85 1.22 2.34 -19.58
CA CYS A 85 0.24 2.49 -18.51
C CYS A 85 0.52 1.55 -17.33
N LEU A 86 0.78 0.26 -17.60
CA LEU A 86 1.04 -0.70 -16.54
C LEU A 86 2.34 -0.38 -15.80
N ASP A 87 3.40 -0.03 -16.51
CA ASP A 87 4.70 0.34 -15.95
C ASP A 87 4.58 1.55 -15.02
N ILE A 88 3.83 2.59 -15.45
CA ILE A 88 3.55 3.75 -14.61
C ILE A 88 2.81 3.32 -13.35
N ILE A 89 1.74 2.53 -13.46
CA ILE A 89 0.94 2.11 -12.30
C ILE A 89 1.80 1.28 -11.33
N ILE A 90 2.54 0.29 -11.84
CA ILE A 90 3.43 -0.58 -11.06
C ILE A 90 4.47 0.26 -10.32
N GLN A 91 5.12 1.19 -11.02
CA GLN A 91 6.14 2.06 -10.44
C GLN A 91 5.57 2.98 -9.36
N GLN A 92 4.41 3.60 -9.62
CA GLN A 92 3.74 4.49 -8.67
C GLN A 92 3.29 3.73 -7.42
N LEU A 93 2.69 2.55 -7.57
CA LEU A 93 2.28 1.72 -6.43
C LEU A 93 3.51 1.30 -5.60
N SER A 94 4.55 0.80 -6.26
CA SER A 94 5.77 0.36 -5.58
C SER A 94 6.42 1.50 -4.79
N LYS A 95 6.58 2.67 -5.41
CA LYS A 95 7.20 3.85 -4.78
C LYS A 95 6.34 4.40 -3.65
N ARG A 96 5.04 4.59 -3.87
CA ARG A 96 4.13 5.22 -2.91
C ARG A 96 3.96 4.40 -1.63
N PHE A 97 4.05 3.08 -1.72
CA PHE A 97 3.81 2.18 -0.58
C PHE A 97 5.09 1.59 0.02
N THR A 98 6.26 2.07 -0.41
CA THR A 98 7.55 1.66 0.20
C THR A 98 7.58 1.95 1.71
N SER A 99 7.17 3.15 2.12
CA SER A 99 7.15 3.54 3.54
C SER A 99 6.12 2.78 4.36
N LEU A 100 4.92 2.51 3.79
CA LEU A 100 3.89 1.69 4.41
C LEU A 100 4.42 0.29 4.68
N ASN A 101 5.09 -0.32 3.70
CA ASN A 101 5.66 -1.65 3.84
C ASN A 101 6.78 -1.68 4.88
N ALA A 102 7.65 -0.67 4.91
CA ALA A 102 8.69 -0.53 5.92
C ALA A 102 8.09 -0.41 7.34
N THR A 103 7.03 0.38 7.49
CA THR A 103 6.32 0.55 8.76
C THR A 103 5.64 -0.76 9.19
N ALA A 104 4.92 -1.42 8.29
CA ALA A 104 4.27 -2.68 8.56
C ALA A 104 5.28 -3.76 9.01
N HIS A 105 6.43 -3.84 8.34
CA HIS A 105 7.52 -4.74 8.69
C HIS A 105 8.17 -4.38 10.04
N MET A 106 8.34 -3.09 10.35
CA MET A 106 8.89 -2.65 11.63
C MET A 106 8.04 -3.11 12.82
N PHE A 107 6.71 -3.02 12.68
CA PHE A 107 5.76 -3.36 13.75
C PHE A 107 5.20 -4.77 13.63
N GLU A 108 5.78 -5.64 12.80
CA GLU A 108 5.23 -6.99 12.60
C GLU A 108 5.26 -7.84 13.87
N ALA A 109 6.23 -7.60 14.76
CA ALA A 109 6.42 -8.36 16.01
C ALA A 109 5.26 -8.22 17.00
N ILE A 110 4.49 -7.13 16.92
CA ILE A 110 3.36 -6.87 17.82
C ILE A 110 2.01 -7.22 17.17
N HIS A 111 2.03 -7.69 15.92
CA HIS A 111 0.80 -7.98 15.21
C HIS A 111 0.20 -9.33 15.64
N PRO A 112 -1.11 -9.42 15.92
CA PRO A 112 -1.73 -10.63 16.44
C PRO A 112 -1.51 -11.88 15.59
N ASN A 113 -1.60 -11.76 14.26
CA ASN A 113 -1.38 -12.91 13.37
C ASN A 113 0.07 -13.38 13.40
N THR A 114 1.03 -12.45 13.48
CA THR A 114 2.45 -12.79 13.55
C THR A 114 2.75 -13.54 14.85
N LEU A 115 2.21 -13.05 15.97
CA LEU A 115 2.35 -13.68 17.28
C LEU A 115 1.75 -15.10 17.34
N GLN A 116 0.73 -15.38 16.54
CA GLN A 116 0.09 -16.69 16.49
C GLN A 116 0.77 -17.69 15.54
N GLN A 117 1.49 -17.20 14.52
CA GLN A 117 1.93 -18.02 13.39
C GLN A 117 3.45 -18.11 13.24
N ALA A 118 4.20 -17.10 13.69
CA ALA A 118 5.64 -17.05 13.55
C ALA A 118 6.34 -18.05 14.47
N GLN A 119 7.49 -18.56 14.03
CA GLN A 119 8.38 -19.35 14.89
C GLN A 119 9.11 -18.45 15.89
N ASP A 120 9.56 -19.01 17.02
CA ASP A 120 10.23 -18.26 18.09
C ASP A 120 11.43 -17.45 17.57
N GLU A 121 12.22 -18.02 16.66
CA GLU A 121 13.39 -17.36 16.07
C GLU A 121 12.99 -16.16 15.17
N GLU A 122 11.94 -16.32 14.36
CA GLU A 122 11.42 -15.26 13.49
C GLU A 122 10.86 -14.11 14.34
N LEU A 123 10.12 -14.45 15.41
CA LEU A 123 9.57 -13.49 16.33
C LEU A 123 10.66 -12.76 17.11
N HIS A 124 11.71 -13.46 17.55
CA HIS A 124 12.86 -12.87 18.21
C HIS A 124 13.56 -11.84 17.31
N GLN A 125 13.79 -12.18 16.03
CA GLN A 125 14.40 -11.28 15.06
C GLN A 125 13.52 -10.05 14.80
N ALA A 126 12.21 -10.24 14.64
CA ALA A 126 11.27 -9.13 14.46
C ALA A 126 11.26 -8.19 15.68
N ALA A 127 11.19 -8.74 16.89
CA ALA A 127 11.21 -7.96 18.14
C ALA A 127 12.53 -7.21 18.33
N ARG A 128 13.65 -7.85 17.98
CA ARG A 128 14.97 -7.24 18.02
C ARG A 128 15.08 -6.04 17.08
N ARG A 129 14.62 -6.18 15.82
CA ARG A 129 14.57 -5.07 14.85
C ARG A 129 13.80 -3.87 15.39
N LEU A 130 12.61 -4.12 15.96
CA LEU A 130 11.79 -3.08 16.56
C LEU A 130 12.51 -2.37 17.72
N THR A 131 13.12 -3.14 18.62
CA THR A 131 13.81 -2.63 19.82
C THR A 131 15.06 -1.84 19.48
N GLU A 132 15.83 -2.30 18.49
CA GLU A 132 17.02 -1.58 18.02
C GLU A 132 16.65 -0.25 17.35
N HIS A 133 15.62 -0.25 16.50
CA HIS A 133 15.16 0.96 15.80
C HIS A 133 14.61 2.01 16.78
N TYR A 134 13.82 1.58 17.76
CA TYR A 134 13.23 2.44 18.80
C TYR A 134 13.93 2.29 20.15
N SER A 135 15.25 2.17 20.15
CA SER A 135 16.03 1.94 21.37
C SER A 135 15.82 3.01 22.44
N ARG A 136 15.52 4.25 22.07
CA ARG A 136 15.23 5.32 23.04
C ARG A 136 13.87 5.17 23.72
N ASP A 137 12.90 4.59 23.02
CA ASP A 137 11.51 4.49 23.46
C ASP A 137 11.23 3.15 24.17
N ILE A 138 11.98 2.10 23.81
CA ILE A 138 11.78 0.73 24.30
C ILE A 138 12.88 0.31 25.30
N ALA A 139 13.99 1.06 25.45
CA ALA A 139 15.04 0.70 26.39
C ALA A 139 14.58 0.71 27.86
N PRO A 140 15.22 -0.09 28.73
CA PRO A 140 14.96 -0.09 30.17
C PRO A 140 15.21 1.28 30.83
N SER A 141 16.02 2.14 30.20
CA SER A 141 16.26 3.52 30.60
C SER A 141 15.13 4.47 30.20
N PHE A 142 13.99 3.96 29.71
CA PHE A 142 12.79 4.76 29.49
C PHE A 142 12.51 5.49 30.80
N PRO A 143 12.59 6.84 30.85
CA PRO A 143 12.35 7.57 32.07
C PRO A 143 10.90 7.27 32.46
N GLY A 144 10.72 6.43 33.49
CA GLY A 144 9.40 6.10 34.02
C GLY A 144 8.67 7.41 34.19
N TRP A 145 7.54 7.56 33.48
CA TRP A 145 6.77 8.78 33.31
C TRP A 145 6.91 9.76 34.50
N SER A 146 7.92 10.63 34.44
CA SER A 146 8.20 11.61 35.50
C SER A 146 7.68 13.00 35.14
N GLY A 147 6.92 13.11 34.04
CA GLY A 147 6.34 14.35 33.52
C GLY A 147 4.93 14.68 34.01
N TRP A 148 4.28 13.80 34.77
CA TRP A 148 3.06 14.13 35.51
C TRP A 148 3.35 14.02 37.01
N GLY A 149 3.13 15.12 37.74
CA GLY A 149 3.30 15.21 39.19
C GLY A 149 2.49 14.16 39.97
N PRO A 150 2.73 14.02 41.28
CA PRO A 150 2.66 12.75 41.99
C PRO A 150 1.23 12.23 42.13
N PHE A 151 0.88 11.21 41.36
CA PHE A 151 -0.10 10.22 41.80
C PHE A 151 0.65 8.97 42.26
N VAL A 152 1.44 9.13 43.33
CA VAL A 152 1.83 8.00 44.15
C VAL A 152 0.58 7.58 44.91
N ARG A 153 0.00 6.44 44.54
CA ARG A 153 -0.75 5.63 45.51
C ARG A 153 -0.13 4.25 45.56
N SER A 154 0.69 4.08 46.58
CA SER A 154 0.83 2.86 47.39
C SER A 154 -0.09 1.72 46.95
N ALA A 155 0.50 0.66 46.42
CA ALA A 155 -0.16 -0.63 46.34
C ALA A 155 -0.16 -1.28 47.72
N PRO A 156 -1.31 -1.77 48.21
CA PRO A 156 -1.39 -3.04 48.89
C PRO A 156 -1.91 -4.08 47.90
N GLY A 157 -1.20 -5.21 47.76
CA GLY A 157 -1.73 -6.37 47.03
C GLY A 157 -2.85 -7.07 47.82
N PRO A 158 -3.18 -8.32 47.46
CA PRO A 158 -3.66 -8.78 46.17
C PRO A 158 -5.15 -9.13 46.26
N GLY A 159 -5.92 -8.74 45.26
CA GLY A 159 -7.30 -9.21 45.08
C GLY A 159 -8.31 -8.09 44.86
N VAL A 160 -9.29 -8.40 44.03
CA VAL A 160 -10.57 -7.69 43.84
C VAL A 160 -10.53 -6.53 42.82
N THR A 161 -10.88 -6.90 41.58
CA THR A 161 -11.77 -6.19 40.63
C THR A 161 -11.84 -4.66 40.68
N MET A 162 -11.44 -4.00 39.58
CA MET A 162 -12.12 -2.80 39.09
C MET A 162 -12.04 -2.69 37.56
N PHE A 163 -12.83 -3.53 36.90
CA PHE A 163 -13.37 -3.25 35.57
C PHE A 163 -14.64 -2.41 35.75
N ARG A 164 -14.54 -1.14 36.21
CA ARG A 164 -15.68 -0.20 36.30
C ARG A 164 -15.28 1.22 36.73
N HIS A 165 -14.49 1.92 35.92
CA HIS A 165 -14.52 3.40 35.94
C HIS A 165 -13.83 3.97 34.69
N TRP A 166 -14.47 3.81 33.55
CA TRP A 166 -14.11 4.56 32.33
C TRP A 166 -15.40 4.99 31.62
N GLN A 167 -16.31 5.63 32.36
CA GLN A 167 -17.52 6.19 31.77
C GLN A 167 -18.03 7.47 32.46
N GLU A 168 -17.20 8.15 33.23
CA GLU A 168 -17.54 9.46 33.81
C GLU A 168 -16.31 10.36 33.66
N GLY A 169 -16.28 11.18 32.59
CA GLY A 169 -15.14 12.08 32.42
C GLY A 169 -14.97 12.82 31.11
N MET A 170 -15.87 12.70 30.13
CA MET A 170 -15.86 13.62 28.97
C MET A 170 -17.28 14.09 28.66
N GLY A 171 -17.68 15.17 29.32
CA GLY A 171 -18.83 15.97 28.90
C GLY A 171 -18.46 16.73 27.63
N CYS A 172 -19.02 16.32 26.49
CA CYS A 172 -19.09 17.16 25.29
C CYS A 172 -20.10 18.29 25.53
N PRO A 173 -19.80 19.55 25.21
CA PRO A 173 -20.79 20.62 25.30
C PRO A 173 -21.87 20.45 24.22
N HIS A 174 -23.13 20.50 24.63
CA HIS A 174 -24.31 20.52 23.77
C HIS A 174 -24.45 21.91 23.11
N PRO A 175 -24.76 22.01 21.80
CA PRO A 175 -25.07 23.28 21.18
C PRO A 175 -26.52 23.63 21.53
N ASP A 176 -26.72 24.72 22.27
CA ASP A 176 -27.97 25.50 22.42
C ASP A 176 -28.08 26.02 23.85
N ALA A 177 -27.48 27.18 24.10
CA ALA A 177 -27.82 28.02 25.24
C ALA A 177 -27.90 29.49 24.78
N PRO A 178 -29.00 30.21 25.08
CA PRO A 178 -29.20 31.59 24.62
C PRO A 178 -28.34 32.60 25.41
N PRO A 179 -28.04 33.77 24.83
CA PRO A 179 -27.13 34.75 25.42
C PRO A 179 -27.83 35.47 26.59
N LYS A 180 -27.13 35.57 27.72
CA LYS A 180 -27.57 36.38 28.86
C LYS A 180 -27.15 37.84 28.64
N ALA A 181 -28.11 38.74 28.85
CA ALA A 181 -27.98 40.19 28.85
C ALA A 181 -27.08 40.71 29.98
#